data_AF-A0AAD1H794-F1
#
_entry.id   AF-A0AAD1H794-F1
#
_cell.length_a   1.000
_cell.length_b   1.000
_cell.length_c   1.000
_cell.angle_alpha   90.00
_cell.angle_beta   90.00
_cell.angle_gamma   90.00
#
_symmetry.space_group_name_H-M   'P 1'
#
loop_
_entity.id
_entity.type
_entity.pdbx_description
1 polymer ?
#
loop_
_entity_poly.entity_id
_entity_poly.type
_entity_poly.pdbx_seq_one_letter_code
_entity_poly.pdbx_strand_id
1 'polypeptide(L)'
;MLAQRIAAALNVGITDVGFFWITGLAKDGTIVVANNYGLAYIPEGVNLPEHVKMATADESIPASVRAAWTTYPILALHGWAQYHNTDLRAVIATEDQFKGFDPGTPKIVLRPDDIPENGAITGRHRLQVIAPDAAMKLAAVSGSGLADLLPPPSTDANAPEDRRSQLWFEVFRPLLSNVPDRAAVQLAAFVTYADHARELALHLAHTAADPAAQRAAIADWIYWQHLSVLMSDAVNSEGTV
;
A
#
# COMPACT_ATOMS: atom_id res chain seq x y z
N MET A 1 1.73 -16.46 17.59
CA MET A 1 0.86 -15.36 18.12
C MET A 1 0.09 -14.69 16.98
N LEU A 2 -0.93 -13.84 17.23
CA LEU A 2 -1.77 -13.24 16.17
C LEU A 2 -0.96 -12.44 15.13
N ALA A 3 -0.07 -11.55 15.56
CA ALA A 3 0.76 -10.76 14.66
C ALA A 3 1.68 -11.63 13.78
N GLN A 4 2.16 -12.77 14.29
CA GLN A 4 2.96 -13.71 13.50
C GLN A 4 2.12 -14.40 12.41
N ARG A 5 0.86 -14.76 12.70
CA ARG A 5 -0.04 -15.32 11.69
C ARG A 5 -0.36 -14.32 10.59
N ILE A 6 -0.57 -13.04 10.95
CA ILE A 6 -0.78 -11.96 9.97
C ILE A 6 0.48 -11.77 9.13
N ALA A 7 1.66 -11.70 9.76
CA ALA A 7 2.93 -11.57 9.06
C ALA A 7 3.18 -12.73 8.08
N ALA A 8 2.85 -13.96 8.49
CA ALA A 8 2.96 -15.13 7.64
C ALA A 8 2.00 -15.07 6.45
N ALA A 9 0.72 -14.79 6.70
CA ALA A 9 -0.30 -14.69 5.66
C ALA A 9 0.00 -13.60 4.61
N LEU A 10 0.51 -12.44 5.05
CA LEU A 10 0.92 -11.36 4.15
C LEU A 10 2.12 -11.72 3.26
N ASN A 11 2.96 -12.66 3.67
CA ASN A 11 4.12 -13.11 2.91
C ASN A 11 3.86 -14.37 2.05
N VAL A 12 2.61 -14.82 1.95
CA VAL A 12 2.22 -15.94 1.07
C VAL A 12 2.15 -15.47 -0.38
N GLY A 13 2.71 -16.25 -1.30
CA GLY A 13 2.41 -16.13 -2.74
C GLY A 13 2.82 -14.80 -3.38
N ILE A 14 3.77 -14.08 -2.79
CA ILE A 14 4.31 -12.85 -3.37
C ILE A 14 5.04 -13.18 -4.68
N THR A 15 4.55 -12.61 -5.78
CA THR A 15 5.12 -12.77 -7.13
C THR A 15 5.83 -11.50 -7.62
N ASP A 16 5.56 -10.36 -7.01
CA ASP A 16 6.19 -9.08 -7.35
C ASP A 16 7.67 -9.08 -6.97
N VAL A 17 8.53 -8.69 -7.93
CA VAL A 17 9.98 -8.79 -7.81
C VAL A 17 10.53 -7.89 -6.70
N GLY A 18 10.88 -8.52 -5.57
CA GLY A 18 11.45 -7.82 -4.43
C GLY A 18 10.41 -7.17 -3.53
N PHE A 19 9.10 -7.37 -3.76
CA PHE A 19 8.06 -6.96 -2.81
C PHE A 19 8.12 -7.82 -1.54
N PHE A 20 7.91 -7.22 -0.38
CA PHE A 20 7.71 -7.96 0.86
C PHE A 20 7.00 -7.14 1.92
N TRP A 21 6.34 -7.85 2.84
CA TRP A 21 5.72 -7.27 4.03
C TRP A 21 6.58 -7.51 5.28
N ILE A 22 6.65 -6.49 6.14
CA ILE A 22 7.19 -6.58 7.50
C ILE A 22 6.08 -6.23 8.48
N THR A 23 5.99 -6.96 9.59
CA THR A 23 5.02 -6.72 10.65
C THR A 23 5.72 -6.33 11.94
N GLY A 24 5.33 -5.20 12.53
CA GLY A 24 5.70 -4.77 13.87
C GLY A 24 4.60 -5.10 14.87
N LEU A 25 5.01 -5.51 16.08
CA LEU A 25 4.13 -5.61 17.24
C LEU A 25 4.58 -4.57 18.26
N ALA A 26 3.75 -3.56 18.52
CA ALA A 26 4.02 -2.52 19.51
C ALA A 26 3.84 -3.03 20.96
N LYS A 27 4.42 -2.34 21.94
CA LYS A 27 4.31 -2.68 23.38
C LYS A 27 2.87 -2.60 23.90
N ASP A 28 2.07 -1.69 23.37
CA ASP A 28 0.63 -1.58 23.65
C ASP A 28 -0.22 -2.68 22.99
N GLY A 29 0.39 -3.56 22.19
CA GLY A 29 -0.29 -4.66 21.50
C GLY A 29 -0.76 -4.33 20.08
N THR A 30 -0.60 -3.09 19.60
CA THR A 30 -0.94 -2.70 18.24
C THR A 30 -0.09 -3.47 17.23
N ILE A 31 -0.74 -3.98 16.19
CA ILE A 31 -0.08 -4.62 15.05
C ILE A 31 0.00 -3.59 13.94
N VAL A 32 1.21 -3.29 13.50
CA VAL A 32 1.48 -2.36 12.40
C VAL A 32 2.23 -3.08 11.30
N VAL A 33 1.86 -2.86 10.04
CA VAL A 33 2.50 -3.46 8.86
C VAL A 33 3.08 -2.39 7.96
N ALA A 34 4.12 -2.76 7.23
CA ALA A 34 4.74 -1.95 6.19
C ALA A 34 5.25 -2.87 5.06
N ASN A 35 5.35 -2.34 3.85
CA ASN A 35 6.04 -3.00 2.74
C ASN A 35 7.02 -2.02 2.10
N ASN A 36 7.82 -2.50 1.15
CA ASN A 36 8.89 -1.75 0.50
C ASN A 36 8.51 -1.18 -0.88
N TYR A 37 7.22 -1.11 -1.21
CA TYR A 37 6.73 -0.63 -2.49
C TYR A 37 5.98 0.68 -2.30
N GLY A 38 6.72 1.79 -2.33
CA GLY A 38 6.10 3.10 -2.16
C GLY A 38 5.49 3.30 -0.78
N LEU A 39 4.47 4.16 -0.72
CA LEU A 39 3.72 4.47 0.49
C LEU A 39 2.28 4.00 0.35
N ALA A 40 1.72 3.41 1.43
CA ALA A 40 0.33 2.99 1.52
C ALA A 40 -0.15 1.95 0.48
N TYR A 41 0.72 1.45 -0.39
CA TYR A 41 0.36 0.49 -1.43
C TYR A 41 -0.02 -0.88 -0.85
N ILE A 42 -1.21 -1.36 -1.20
CA ILE A 42 -1.71 -2.69 -0.90
C ILE A 42 -2.05 -3.38 -2.24
N PRO A 43 -1.48 -4.56 -2.54
CA PRO A 43 -1.83 -5.32 -3.73
C PRO A 43 -3.32 -5.66 -3.79
N GLU A 44 -3.83 -5.82 -5.01
CA GLU A 44 -5.21 -6.26 -5.21
C GLU A 44 -5.47 -7.62 -4.53
N GLY A 45 -6.65 -7.79 -3.93
CA GLY A 45 -7.01 -9.01 -3.20
C GLY A 45 -6.41 -9.14 -1.80
N VAL A 46 -5.47 -8.27 -1.40
CA VAL A 46 -4.94 -8.23 -0.03
C VAL A 46 -5.85 -7.39 0.86
N ASN A 47 -6.27 -7.97 1.98
CA ASN A 47 -7.03 -7.29 3.02
C ASN A 47 -6.24 -7.23 4.32
N LEU A 48 -6.48 -6.19 5.12
CA LEU A 48 -5.91 -6.06 6.45
C LEU A 48 -7.01 -6.18 7.52
N PRO A 49 -6.79 -6.91 8.63
CA PRO A 49 -7.74 -6.94 9.74
C PRO A 49 -8.04 -5.53 10.29
N GLU A 50 -9.21 -5.36 10.90
CA GLU A 50 -9.66 -4.07 11.45
C GLU A 50 -8.65 -3.41 12.41
N HIS A 51 -8.00 -4.22 13.25
CA HIS A 51 -7.07 -3.75 14.28
C HIS A 51 -5.62 -3.57 13.78
N VAL A 52 -5.33 -3.91 12.51
CA VAL A 52 -3.99 -3.76 11.95
C VAL A 52 -3.81 -2.36 11.37
N LYS A 53 -2.70 -1.69 11.66
CA LYS A 53 -2.35 -0.38 11.08
C LYS A 53 -1.37 -0.56 9.93
N MET A 54 -1.41 0.31 8.95
CA MET A 54 -0.39 0.37 7.90
C MET A 54 0.44 1.63 8.11
N ALA A 55 1.73 1.47 8.42
CA ALA A 55 2.59 2.59 8.85
C ALA A 55 2.62 3.73 7.84
N THR A 56 2.81 3.41 6.55
CA THR A 56 2.94 4.40 5.47
C THR A 56 1.60 5.01 5.04
N ALA A 57 0.47 4.46 5.48
CA ALA A 57 -0.88 5.01 5.25
C ALA A 57 -1.35 5.96 6.36
N ASP A 58 -0.57 6.13 7.43
CA ASP A 58 -0.94 7.01 8.55
C ASP A 58 -0.64 8.48 8.21
N GLU A 59 -1.64 9.16 7.66
CA GLU A 59 -1.52 10.57 7.24
C GLU A 59 -1.48 11.57 8.39
N SER A 60 -1.62 11.13 9.64
CA SER A 60 -1.26 11.98 10.79
C SER A 60 0.25 12.25 10.83
N ILE A 61 1.05 11.37 10.20
CA ILE A 61 2.50 11.50 10.10
C ILE A 61 2.86 12.34 8.86
N PRO A 62 3.71 13.38 8.99
CA PRO A 62 4.07 14.26 7.89
C PRO A 62 4.57 13.52 6.64
N ALA A 63 4.23 14.02 5.46
CA ALA A 63 4.62 13.42 4.18
C ALA A 63 6.15 13.27 4.04
N SER A 64 6.93 14.27 4.48
CA SER A 64 8.40 14.22 4.45
C SER A 64 9.00 13.12 5.33
N VAL A 65 8.35 12.82 6.46
CA VAL A 65 8.76 11.72 7.34
C VAL A 65 8.43 10.39 6.67
N ARG A 66 7.23 10.25 6.09
CA ARG A 66 6.83 9.02 5.39
C ARG A 66 7.65 8.78 4.12
N ALA A 67 8.07 9.81 3.41
CA ALA A 67 8.93 9.71 2.22
C ALA A 67 10.21 8.91 2.49
N ALA A 68 10.85 9.15 3.64
CA ALA A 68 12.05 8.44 4.07
C ALA A 68 11.82 6.93 4.30
N TRP A 69 10.58 6.46 4.36
CA TRP A 69 10.23 5.06 4.64
C TRP A 69 9.94 4.23 3.38
N THR A 70 9.83 4.87 2.22
CA THR A 70 9.38 4.29 0.93
C THR A 70 9.93 2.89 0.65
N THR A 71 11.25 2.69 0.78
CA THR A 71 11.90 1.38 0.52
C THR A 71 12.39 0.69 1.79
N TYR A 72 12.01 1.22 2.96
CA TYR A 72 12.57 0.86 4.26
C TYR A 72 11.45 0.51 5.26
N PRO A 73 10.75 -0.62 5.08
CA PRO A 73 9.58 -0.96 5.90
C PRO A 73 9.90 -1.07 7.39
N ILE A 74 11.07 -1.57 7.80
CA ILE A 74 11.45 -1.63 9.22
C ILE A 74 11.59 -0.21 9.82
N LEU A 75 12.13 0.74 9.05
CA LEU A 75 12.18 2.14 9.48
C LEU A 75 10.77 2.72 9.62
N ALA A 76 9.86 2.37 8.71
CA ALA A 76 8.46 2.78 8.79
C ALA A 76 7.78 2.30 10.08
N LEU A 77 8.03 1.05 10.50
CA LEU A 77 7.47 0.51 11.74
C LEU A 77 7.97 1.26 12.97
N HIS A 78 9.27 1.57 13.04
CA HIS A 78 9.83 2.36 14.13
C HIS A 78 9.32 3.79 14.14
N GLY A 79 9.31 4.44 12.98
CA GLY A 79 8.82 5.80 12.84
C GLY A 79 7.35 5.92 13.23
N TRP A 80 6.51 4.95 12.86
CA TRP A 80 5.13 4.86 13.31
C TRP A 80 5.03 4.71 14.83
N ALA A 81 5.78 3.76 15.42
CA ALA A 81 5.76 3.54 16.87
C ALA A 81 6.19 4.80 17.64
N GLN A 82 7.28 5.45 17.20
CA GLN A 82 7.79 6.67 17.81
C GLN A 82 6.76 7.81 17.74
N TYR A 83 6.13 8.02 16.59
CA TYR A 83 5.11 9.05 16.42
C TYR A 83 3.92 8.84 17.38
N HIS A 84 3.51 7.59 17.59
CA HIS A 84 2.43 7.22 18.50
C HIS A 84 2.85 7.03 19.96
N ASN A 85 4.05 7.49 20.34
CA ASN A 85 4.59 7.42 21.70
C ASN A 85 4.59 5.99 22.29
N THR A 86 4.92 5.00 21.47
CA THR A 86 5.06 3.59 21.85
C THR A 86 6.39 3.05 21.32
N ASP A 87 6.72 1.81 21.65
CA ASP A 87 7.90 1.12 21.12
C ASP A 87 7.51 -0.19 20.46
N LEU A 88 8.34 -0.67 19.53
CA LEU A 88 8.22 -2.03 19.03
C LEU A 88 8.67 -3.05 20.09
N ARG A 89 7.78 -3.99 20.40
CA ARG A 89 8.07 -5.20 21.19
C ARG A 89 8.78 -6.27 20.36
N ALA A 90 8.42 -6.37 19.08
CA ALA A 90 9.06 -7.28 18.13
C ALA A 90 8.83 -6.84 16.69
N VAL A 91 9.74 -7.23 15.81
CA VAL A 91 9.57 -7.19 14.35
C VAL A 91 9.53 -8.62 13.81
N ILE A 92 8.60 -8.88 12.90
CA ILE A 92 8.27 -10.19 12.36
C ILE A 92 8.45 -10.15 10.84
N ALA A 93 9.32 -11.02 10.32
CA ALA A 93 9.69 -11.10 8.91
C ALA A 93 10.32 -12.46 8.61
N THR A 94 10.54 -12.79 7.34
CA THR A 94 11.33 -13.97 6.95
C THR A 94 12.82 -13.74 7.21
N GLU A 95 13.62 -14.81 7.16
CA GLU A 95 15.08 -14.71 7.33
C GLU A 95 15.71 -13.81 6.27
N ASP A 96 15.31 -13.96 5.00
CA ASP A 96 15.82 -13.16 3.88
C ASP A 96 15.54 -11.67 4.06
N GLN A 97 14.37 -11.32 4.59
CA GLN A 97 13.97 -9.94 4.85
C GLN A 97 14.79 -9.28 5.98
N PHE A 98 15.40 -10.06 6.87
CA PHE A 98 16.32 -9.56 7.89
C PHE A 98 17.79 -9.56 7.46
N LYS A 99 18.15 -10.12 6.30
CA LYS A 99 19.55 -10.20 5.87
C LYS A 99 20.15 -8.80 5.73
N GLY A 100 21.27 -8.57 6.43
CA GLY A 100 21.97 -7.29 6.41
C GLY A 100 21.30 -6.17 7.23
N PHE A 101 20.24 -6.47 7.99
CA PHE A 101 19.53 -5.47 8.79
C PHE A 101 19.30 -5.92 10.24
N ASP A 102 19.66 -5.05 11.19
CA ASP A 102 19.27 -5.17 12.59
C ASP A 102 18.07 -4.25 12.84
N PRO A 103 16.88 -4.78 13.16
CA PRO A 103 15.72 -3.99 13.50
C PRO A 103 15.83 -3.30 14.85
N GLY A 104 16.90 -3.48 15.65
CA GLY A 104 17.06 -2.78 16.93
C GLY A 104 16.01 -3.13 17.99
N THR A 105 15.27 -4.23 17.79
CA THR A 105 14.22 -4.76 18.66
C THR A 105 14.15 -6.29 18.45
N PRO A 106 13.56 -7.10 19.36
CA PRO A 106 13.50 -8.55 19.18
C PRO A 106 12.95 -8.98 17.81
N LYS A 107 13.66 -9.92 17.17
CA LYS A 107 13.27 -10.56 15.91
C LYS A 107 12.37 -11.76 16.17
N ILE A 108 11.31 -11.90 15.38
CA ILE A 108 10.58 -13.15 15.22
C ILE A 108 10.71 -13.54 13.75
N VAL A 109 11.51 -14.56 13.49
CA VAL A 109 11.80 -15.03 12.14
C VAL A 109 10.73 -16.04 11.73
N LEU A 110 10.02 -15.75 10.65
CA LEU A 110 9.09 -16.68 10.00
C LEU A 110 9.88 -17.75 9.26
N ARG A 111 9.64 -19.01 9.61
CA ARG A 111 10.17 -20.17 8.90
C ARG A 111 9.26 -20.51 7.73
N PRO A 112 9.75 -21.25 6.71
CA PRO A 112 8.90 -21.73 5.63
C PRO A 112 7.64 -22.44 6.12
N ASP A 113 7.76 -23.28 7.15
CA ASP A 113 6.62 -24.01 7.75
C ASP A 113 5.62 -23.11 8.49
N ASP A 114 5.97 -21.85 8.80
CA ASP A 114 5.06 -20.88 9.38
C ASP A 114 4.16 -20.22 8.32
N ILE A 115 4.56 -20.26 7.04
CA ILE A 115 3.85 -19.63 5.91
C ILE A 115 2.69 -20.55 5.49
N PRO A 116 1.42 -20.12 5.60
CA PRO A 116 0.30 -20.96 5.19
C PRO A 116 0.22 -21.10 3.67
N GLU A 117 -0.47 -22.14 3.20
CA GLU A 117 -0.71 -22.35 1.76
C GLU A 117 -1.55 -21.23 1.13
N ASN A 118 -2.40 -20.58 1.93
CA ASN A 118 -3.27 -19.49 1.51
C ASN A 118 -3.09 -18.27 2.43
N GLY A 119 -2.83 -17.11 1.84
CA GLY A 119 -2.67 -15.82 2.52
C GLY A 119 -3.96 -15.02 2.70
N ALA A 120 -5.13 -15.60 2.40
CA ALA A 120 -6.40 -14.91 2.51
C ALA A 120 -6.67 -14.44 3.96
N ILE A 121 -6.90 -13.13 4.11
CA ILE A 121 -7.25 -12.50 5.37
C ILE A 121 -8.62 -11.83 5.20
N THR A 122 -9.51 -12.00 6.17
CA THR A 122 -10.74 -11.23 6.26
C THR A 122 -10.45 -9.87 6.88
N GLY A 123 -10.95 -8.79 6.28
CA GLY A 123 -10.80 -7.46 6.82
C GLY A 123 -11.08 -6.38 5.81
N ARG A 124 -10.43 -5.24 6.00
CA ARG A 124 -10.54 -4.06 5.18
C ARG A 124 -9.76 -4.23 3.87
N HIS A 125 -10.40 -3.91 2.76
CA HIS A 125 -9.73 -3.84 1.46
C HIS A 125 -8.89 -2.56 1.34
N ARG A 126 -8.05 -2.49 0.30
CA ARG A 126 -7.07 -1.41 0.07
C ARG A 126 -7.61 0.03 0.28
N LEU A 127 -8.75 0.38 -0.32
CA LEU A 127 -9.36 1.71 -0.12
C LEU A 127 -9.82 1.96 1.33
N GLN A 128 -10.40 0.96 2.01
CA GLN A 128 -10.81 1.10 3.42
C GLN A 128 -9.63 1.29 4.37
N VAL A 129 -8.43 0.80 4.00
CA VAL A 129 -7.22 1.02 4.79
C VAL A 129 -6.71 2.45 4.64
N ILE A 130 -6.64 2.96 3.41
CA ILE A 130 -5.96 4.24 3.13
C ILE A 130 -6.90 5.46 3.17
N ALA A 131 -8.19 5.27 2.88
CA ALA A 131 -9.19 6.33 2.84
C ALA A 131 -10.55 5.82 3.35
N PRO A 132 -10.67 5.50 4.66
CA PRO A 132 -11.86 4.88 5.24
C PRO A 132 -13.13 5.72 5.04
N ASP A 133 -13.04 7.05 5.13
CA ASP A 133 -14.17 7.95 4.91
C ASP A 133 -14.66 7.91 3.46
N ALA A 134 -13.75 7.84 2.49
CA ALA A 134 -14.10 7.72 1.08
C ALA A 134 -14.76 6.37 0.79
N ALA A 135 -14.22 5.28 1.36
CA ALA A 135 -14.82 3.95 1.27
C ALA A 135 -16.25 3.92 1.86
N MET A 136 -16.44 4.54 3.03
CA MET A 136 -17.74 4.62 3.70
C MET A 136 -18.75 5.41 2.87
N LYS A 137 -18.35 6.57 2.33
CA LYS A 137 -19.20 7.38 1.44
C LYS A 137 -19.60 6.59 0.19
N LEU A 138 -18.65 5.92 -0.47
CA LEU A 138 -18.93 5.09 -1.64
C LEU A 138 -19.89 3.93 -1.32
N ALA A 139 -19.73 3.29 -0.17
CA ALA A 139 -20.61 2.21 0.27
C ALA A 139 -22.06 2.69 0.53
N ALA A 140 -22.24 3.95 0.92
CA ALA A 140 -23.56 4.54 1.17
C ALA A 140 -24.31 4.93 -0.12
N VAL A 141 -23.63 5.01 -1.27
CA VAL A 141 -24.26 5.38 -2.55
C VAL A 141 -24.98 4.17 -3.16
N SER A 142 -26.24 4.36 -3.53
CA SER A 142 -27.03 3.32 -4.22
C SER A 142 -26.47 3.03 -5.61
N GLY A 143 -26.78 1.86 -6.18
CA GLY A 143 -26.29 1.50 -7.52
C GLY A 143 -26.67 2.50 -8.61
N SER A 144 -27.85 3.14 -8.49
CA SER A 144 -28.32 4.15 -9.46
C SER A 144 -27.60 5.50 -9.35
N GLY A 145 -26.97 5.80 -8.21
CA GLY A 145 -26.28 7.07 -7.97
C GLY A 145 -24.76 7.01 -8.19
N LEU A 146 -24.22 5.87 -8.59
CA LEU A 146 -22.77 5.70 -8.77
C LEU A 146 -22.22 6.56 -9.92
N ALA A 147 -22.99 6.72 -11.00
CA ALA A 147 -22.59 7.54 -12.14
C ALA A 147 -22.41 9.01 -11.76
N ASP A 148 -23.16 9.51 -10.78
CA ASP A 148 -23.09 10.90 -10.32
C ASP A 148 -21.79 11.19 -9.52
N LEU A 149 -21.06 10.15 -9.12
CA LEU A 149 -19.76 10.30 -8.44
C LEU A 149 -18.60 10.48 -9.41
N LEU A 150 -18.81 10.18 -10.70
CA LEU A 150 -17.75 10.20 -11.69
C LEU A 150 -17.56 11.62 -12.25
N PRO A 151 -16.31 12.01 -12.56
CA PRO A 151 -16.08 13.18 -13.40
C PRO A 151 -16.74 12.99 -14.78
N PRO A 152 -16.94 14.06 -15.55
CA PRO A 152 -17.43 13.92 -16.92
C PRO A 152 -16.54 12.96 -17.73
N PRO A 153 -17.12 12.11 -18.59
CA PRO A 153 -16.35 11.19 -19.40
C PRO A 153 -15.43 11.96 -20.36
N SER A 154 -14.31 11.33 -20.73
CA SER A 154 -13.44 11.84 -21.79
C SER A 154 -14.21 11.99 -23.11
N THR A 155 -13.82 12.97 -23.92
CA THR A 155 -14.32 13.11 -25.30
C THR A 155 -13.75 12.05 -26.24
N ASP A 156 -12.66 11.38 -25.86
CA ASP A 156 -12.15 10.20 -26.56
C ASP A 156 -12.90 8.95 -26.07
N ALA A 157 -13.55 8.25 -27.00
CA ALA A 157 -14.35 7.06 -26.71
C ALA A 157 -13.51 5.78 -26.59
N ASN A 158 -12.23 5.81 -26.95
CA ASN A 158 -11.37 4.64 -26.90
C ASN A 158 -10.91 4.35 -25.46
N ALA A 159 -10.72 3.07 -25.15
CA ALA A 159 -10.09 2.66 -23.90
C ALA A 159 -8.63 3.15 -23.88
N PRO A 160 -8.13 3.68 -22.74
CA PRO A 160 -6.71 3.99 -22.60
C PRO A 160 -5.87 2.73 -22.81
N GLU A 161 -4.69 2.88 -23.43
CA GLU A 161 -3.72 1.79 -23.58
C GLU A 161 -3.30 1.26 -22.20
N ASP A 162 -3.34 -0.05 -21.96
CA ASP A 162 -2.88 -0.62 -20.69
C ASP A 162 -1.35 -0.78 -20.67
N ARG A 163 -0.65 0.19 -20.09
CA ARG A 163 0.81 0.20 -19.91
C ARG A 163 1.25 -0.25 -18.51
N ARG A 164 0.35 -0.80 -17.69
CA ARG A 164 0.66 -1.12 -16.28
C ARG A 164 1.87 -2.03 -16.14
N SER A 165 2.04 -3.05 -16.98
CA SER A 165 3.21 -3.94 -16.91
C SER A 165 4.54 -3.20 -17.12
N GLN A 166 4.59 -2.28 -18.09
CA GLN A 166 5.78 -1.47 -18.35
C GLN A 166 6.06 -0.51 -17.19
N LEU A 167 5.03 0.18 -16.70
CA LEU A 167 5.17 1.14 -15.61
C LEU A 167 5.49 0.45 -14.27
N TRP A 168 5.00 -0.77 -14.05
CA TRP A 168 5.31 -1.56 -12.86
C TRP A 168 6.78 -1.96 -12.81
N PHE A 169 7.39 -2.25 -13.98
CA PHE A 169 8.83 -2.44 -14.06
C PHE A 169 9.60 -1.23 -13.53
N GLU A 170 9.18 -0.01 -13.90
CA GLU A 170 9.80 1.22 -13.40
C GLU A 170 9.63 1.41 -11.89
N VAL A 171 8.54 0.91 -11.29
CA VAL A 171 8.30 0.96 -9.84
C VAL A 171 9.26 0.07 -9.06
N PHE A 172 9.50 -1.18 -9.50
CA PHE A 172 10.37 -2.07 -8.75
C PHE A 172 11.85 -1.94 -9.14
N ARG A 173 12.17 -1.40 -10.33
CA ARG A 173 13.56 -1.26 -10.81
C ARG A 173 14.50 -0.58 -9.79
N PRO A 174 14.13 0.49 -9.06
CA PRO A 174 14.99 1.09 -8.04
C PRO A 174 15.35 0.14 -6.89
N LEU A 175 14.51 -0.86 -6.60
CA LEU A 175 14.76 -1.86 -5.55
C LEU A 175 15.86 -2.87 -5.94
N LEU A 176 16.23 -2.94 -7.22
CA LEU A 176 17.35 -3.75 -7.72
C LEU A 176 18.71 -3.08 -7.46
N SER A 177 18.72 -1.87 -6.91
CA SER A 177 19.91 -1.05 -6.67
C SER A 177 20.07 -0.69 -5.20
N ASN A 178 21.31 -0.39 -4.79
CA ASN A 178 21.67 0.12 -3.46
C ASN A 178 22.00 1.62 -3.47
N VAL A 179 21.64 2.35 -4.54
CA VAL A 179 21.83 3.80 -4.62
C VAL A 179 21.01 4.50 -3.51
N PRO A 180 21.58 5.46 -2.77
CA PRO A 180 20.90 6.13 -1.65
C PRO A 180 19.56 6.78 -2.02
N ASP A 181 19.49 7.41 -3.20
CA ASP A 181 18.31 8.19 -3.62
C ASP A 181 17.23 7.35 -4.31
N ARG A 182 17.30 6.01 -4.20
CA ARG A 182 16.36 5.09 -4.86
C ARG A 182 14.90 5.29 -4.42
N ALA A 183 14.68 5.79 -3.20
CA ALA A 183 13.35 6.03 -2.65
C ALA A 183 12.60 7.11 -3.44
N ALA A 184 13.23 8.26 -3.68
CA ALA A 184 12.66 9.34 -4.49
C ALA A 184 12.33 8.89 -5.91
N VAL A 185 13.27 8.14 -6.54
CA VAL A 185 13.07 7.58 -7.88
C VAL A 185 11.89 6.60 -7.91
N GLN A 186 11.78 5.73 -6.90
CA GLN A 186 10.64 4.81 -6.82
C GLN A 186 9.33 5.56 -6.64
N LEU A 187 9.26 6.56 -5.75
CA LEU A 187 8.04 7.35 -5.55
C LEU A 187 7.57 8.01 -6.85
N ALA A 188 8.48 8.67 -7.58
CA ALA A 188 8.16 9.30 -8.85
C ALA A 188 7.64 8.30 -9.91
N ALA A 189 8.28 7.12 -10.00
CA ALA A 189 7.81 6.04 -10.86
C ALA A 189 6.42 5.54 -10.42
N PHE A 190 6.18 5.44 -9.11
CA PHE A 190 4.90 4.99 -8.56
C PHE A 190 3.78 6.01 -8.79
N VAL A 191 4.05 7.31 -8.67
CA VAL A 191 3.08 8.36 -9.06
C VAL A 191 2.65 8.16 -10.51
N THR A 192 3.60 7.95 -11.43
CA THR A 192 3.32 7.69 -12.85
C THR A 192 2.47 6.43 -13.04
N TYR A 193 2.77 5.35 -12.31
CA TYR A 193 1.98 4.12 -12.35
C TYR A 193 0.56 4.33 -11.81
N ALA A 194 0.42 4.99 -10.65
CA ALA A 194 -0.85 5.26 -10.01
C ALA A 194 -1.74 6.17 -10.89
N ASP A 195 -1.14 7.14 -11.56
CA ASP A 195 -1.82 7.99 -12.55
C ASP A 195 -2.36 7.19 -13.73
N HIS A 196 -1.56 6.28 -14.28
CA HIS A 196 -2.02 5.40 -15.35
C HIS A 196 -3.11 4.42 -14.86
N ALA A 197 -2.96 3.89 -13.64
CA ALA A 197 -3.93 2.96 -13.06
C ALA A 197 -5.28 3.63 -12.74
N ARG A 198 -5.28 4.90 -12.29
CA ARG A 198 -6.53 5.65 -12.09
C ARG A 198 -7.25 5.94 -13.40
N GLU A 199 -6.53 6.21 -14.50
CA GLU A 199 -7.15 6.43 -15.81
C GLU A 199 -7.90 5.19 -16.31
N LEU A 200 -7.28 4.01 -16.20
CA LEU A 200 -7.91 2.73 -16.53
C LEU A 200 -9.12 2.44 -15.64
N ALA A 201 -8.98 2.64 -14.32
CA ALA A 201 -10.07 2.41 -13.38
C ALA A 201 -11.26 3.36 -13.62
N LEU A 202 -10.99 4.62 -13.99
CA LEU A 202 -12.02 5.58 -14.35
C LEU A 202 -12.75 5.17 -15.63
N HIS A 203 -12.03 4.73 -16.67
CA HIS A 203 -12.66 4.20 -17.88
C HIS A 203 -13.55 2.99 -17.58
N LEU A 204 -13.09 2.06 -16.74
CA LEU A 204 -13.88 0.92 -16.29
C LEU A 204 -15.13 1.36 -15.52
N ALA A 205 -15.02 2.39 -14.68
CA ALA A 205 -16.16 2.90 -13.93
C ALA A 205 -17.24 3.53 -14.84
N HIS A 206 -16.85 4.16 -15.95
CA HIS A 206 -17.80 4.67 -16.94
C HIS A 206 -18.45 3.58 -17.79
N THR A 207 -17.75 2.46 -18.02
CA THR A 207 -18.17 1.41 -18.97
C THR A 207 -18.71 0.15 -18.31
N ALA A 208 -18.67 0.07 -16.97
CA ALA A 208 -19.16 -1.07 -16.21
C ALA A 208 -20.64 -1.39 -16.51
N ALA A 209 -20.92 -2.66 -16.78
CA ALA A 209 -22.25 -3.12 -17.18
C ALA A 209 -23.25 -3.23 -16.01
N ASP A 210 -22.74 -3.34 -14.77
CA ASP A 210 -23.56 -3.51 -13.58
C ASP A 210 -23.05 -2.66 -12.39
N PRO A 211 -23.92 -2.35 -11.42
CA PRO A 211 -23.55 -1.48 -10.30
C PRO A 211 -22.48 -2.04 -9.35
N ALA A 212 -22.28 -3.35 -9.28
CA ALA A 212 -21.24 -3.93 -8.43
C ALA A 212 -19.86 -3.74 -9.07
N ALA A 213 -19.75 -4.04 -10.37
CA ALA A 213 -18.56 -3.76 -11.15
C ALA A 213 -18.23 -2.26 -11.18
N GLN A 214 -19.24 -1.40 -11.36
CA GLN A 214 -19.03 0.05 -11.33
C GLN A 214 -18.51 0.54 -9.99
N ARG A 215 -19.08 0.05 -8.88
CA ARG A 215 -18.61 0.42 -7.53
C ARG A 215 -17.18 -0.03 -7.27
N ALA A 216 -16.82 -1.24 -7.71
CA ALA A 216 -15.45 -1.74 -7.59
C ALA A 216 -14.46 -0.86 -8.40
N ALA A 217 -14.82 -0.51 -9.63
CA ALA A 217 -14.01 0.38 -10.47
C ALA A 217 -13.87 1.80 -9.88
N ILE A 218 -14.94 2.36 -9.29
CA ILE A 218 -14.89 3.63 -8.56
C ILE A 218 -13.97 3.51 -7.33
N ALA A 219 -14.07 2.41 -6.57
CA ALA A 219 -13.22 2.20 -5.41
C ALA A 219 -11.73 2.16 -5.79
N ASP A 220 -11.41 1.50 -6.90
CA ASP A 220 -10.06 1.42 -7.45
C ASP A 220 -9.58 2.77 -7.99
N TRP A 221 -10.44 3.51 -8.68
CA TRP A 221 -10.13 4.86 -9.15
C TRP A 221 -9.76 5.78 -7.98
N ILE A 222 -10.57 5.79 -6.92
CA ILE A 222 -10.30 6.59 -5.71
C ILE A 222 -9.01 6.11 -5.03
N TYR A 223 -8.78 4.81 -4.93
CA TYR A 223 -7.58 4.24 -4.34
C TYR A 223 -6.30 4.72 -5.06
N TRP A 224 -6.27 4.61 -6.39
CA TRP A 224 -5.12 5.04 -7.18
C TRP A 224 -4.92 6.55 -7.16
N GLN A 225 -6.01 7.32 -7.19
CA GLN A 225 -5.95 8.77 -6.99
C GLN A 225 -5.33 9.13 -5.64
N HIS A 226 -5.75 8.47 -4.56
CA HIS A 226 -5.23 8.73 -3.21
C HIS A 226 -3.74 8.40 -3.10
N LEU A 227 -3.30 7.26 -3.66
CA LEU A 227 -1.87 6.92 -3.71
C LEU A 227 -1.06 7.94 -4.51
N SER A 228 -1.55 8.38 -5.67
CA SER A 228 -0.85 9.37 -6.50
C SER A 228 -0.64 10.68 -5.72
N VAL A 229 -1.67 11.19 -5.04
CA VAL A 229 -1.56 12.38 -4.20
C VAL A 229 -0.58 12.17 -3.04
N LEU A 230 -0.76 11.09 -2.29
CA LEU A 230 0.07 10.77 -1.11
C LEU A 230 1.55 10.67 -1.46
N MET A 231 1.89 10.04 -2.59
CA MET A 231 3.27 9.91 -3.05
C MET A 231 3.79 11.20 -3.70
N SER A 232 2.94 11.98 -4.38
CA SER A 232 3.33 13.28 -4.93
C SER A 232 3.69 14.27 -3.82
N ASP A 233 2.92 14.28 -2.73
CA ASP A 233 3.22 15.10 -1.55
C ASP A 233 4.56 14.70 -0.92
N ALA A 234 4.83 13.40 -0.83
CA ALA A 234 6.10 12.88 -0.37
C ALA A 234 7.29 13.36 -1.25
N VAL A 235 7.17 13.21 -2.58
CA VAL A 235 8.18 13.68 -3.55
C VAL A 235 8.42 15.20 -3.43
N ASN A 236 7.36 15.99 -3.34
CA ASN A 236 7.46 17.45 -3.27
C ASN A 236 8.04 17.93 -1.93
N SER A 237 7.83 17.16 -0.85
CA SER A 237 8.35 17.51 0.47
C SER A 237 9.86 17.30 0.61
N GLU A 238 10.46 16.36 -0.12
CA GLU A 238 11.93 16.16 -0.15
C GLU A 238 12.66 17.34 -0.82
N GLY A 239 12.00 18.10 -1.71
CA GLY A 239 12.56 19.28 -2.37
C GLY A 239 12.65 20.55 -1.50
N THR A 240 12.26 20.48 -0.21
CA THR A 240 12.17 21.65 0.69
C THR A 240 13.16 21.64 1.86
N VAL A 241 14.22 20.83 1.79
CA VAL A 241 15.31 20.77 2.79
C VAL A 241 16.57 21.47 2.31
#